data_AF-A0A2D6EZR2-F1
#
_entry.id   AF-A0A2D6EZR2-F1
#
_cell.length_a   1.000
_cell.length_b   1.000
_cell.length_c   1.000
_cell.angle_alpha   90.00
_cell.angle_beta   90.00
_cell.angle_gamma   90.00
#
_symmetry.space_group_name_H-M   'P 1'
#
loop_
_entity.id
_entity.type
_entity.pdbx_description
1 polymer ?
#
loop_
_entity_poly.entity_id
_entity_poly.type
_entity_poly.pdbx_seq_one_letter_code
_entity_poly.pdbx_strand_id
1 'polypeptide(L)'
;MDIVKTIINNTDPVHIAYEREYGHLFLCFCTFICIVKNKKLNLPNIFLLLLQDKNLREVFKCICDVETDYEVLKCFLQHDPTLHRSKYIKNFLAANQDLRLTF
;
A
#
# COMPACT_ATOMS: atom_id res chain seq x y z
N MET A 1 -3.69 -12.07 33.12
CA MET A 1 -3.50 -10.59 33.04
C MET A 1 -3.46 -10.10 31.60
N ASP A 2 -3.39 -10.99 30.61
CA ASP A 2 -3.24 -10.61 29.19
C ASP A 2 -4.54 -10.23 28.49
N ILE A 3 -5.68 -10.81 28.88
CA ILE A 3 -6.99 -10.46 28.30
C ILE A 3 -7.37 -9.00 28.58
N VAL A 4 -7.09 -8.51 29.79
CA VAL A 4 -7.39 -7.11 30.16
C VAL A 4 -6.48 -6.14 29.39
N LYS A 5 -5.20 -6.48 29.20
CA LYS A 5 -4.30 -5.67 28.35
C LYS A 5 -4.74 -5.69 26.87
N THR A 6 -5.19 -6.83 26.35
CA THR A 6 -5.71 -6.94 24.98
C THR A 6 -7.01 -6.15 24.80
N ILE A 7 -7.91 -6.16 25.78
CA ILE A 7 -9.15 -5.37 25.73
C ILE A 7 -8.84 -3.87 25.81
N ILE A 8 -7.97 -3.44 26.74
CA ILE A 8 -7.58 -2.03 26.88
C ILE A 8 -6.87 -1.53 25.62
N ASN A 9 -5.97 -2.33 25.02
CA ASN A 9 -5.28 -1.95 23.78
C ASN A 9 -6.21 -1.90 22.55
N ASN A 10 -7.27 -2.72 22.51
CA ASN A 10 -8.30 -2.65 21.45
C ASN A 10 -9.28 -1.47 21.61
N THR A 11 -9.07 -0.60 22.58
CA THR A 11 -9.93 0.55 22.85
C THR A 11 -9.21 1.89 22.63
N ASP A 12 -8.06 1.92 21.94
CA ASP A 12 -7.45 3.19 21.57
C ASP A 12 -8.23 3.83 20.41
N PRO A 13 -9.09 4.83 20.68
CA PRO A 13 -9.93 5.43 19.66
C PRO A 13 -9.11 6.17 18.60
N VAL A 14 -7.90 6.63 18.96
CA VAL A 14 -6.99 7.33 18.05
C VAL A 14 -6.44 6.35 17.04
N HIS A 15 -5.91 5.22 17.50
CA HIS A 15 -5.41 4.17 16.61
C HIS A 15 -6.51 3.65 15.66
N ILE A 16 -7.71 3.39 16.16
CA ILE A 16 -8.84 2.93 15.34
C ILE A 16 -9.24 3.98 14.29
N ALA A 17 -9.23 5.27 14.65
CA ALA A 17 -9.51 6.35 13.72
C ALA A 17 -8.46 6.38 12.60
N TYR A 18 -7.18 6.30 12.95
CA TYR A 18 -6.09 6.26 11.98
C TYR A 18 -6.17 5.04 11.05
N GLU A 19 -6.43 3.84 11.55
CA GLU A 19 -6.55 2.65 10.69
C GLU A 19 -7.71 2.77 9.70
N ARG A 20 -8.86 3.33 10.13
CA ARG A 20 -10.02 3.55 9.26
C ARG A 20 -9.74 4.61 8.20
N GLU A 21 -9.16 5.72 8.60
CA GLU A 21 -8.80 6.81 7.69
C GLU A 21 -7.78 6.33 6.67
N TYR A 22 -6.74 5.62 7.11
CA TYR A 22 -5.75 5.02 6.24
C TYR A 22 -6.38 4.04 5.24
N GLY A 23 -7.25 3.13 5.71
CA GLY A 23 -7.96 2.20 4.83
C GLY A 23 -8.80 2.92 3.77
N HIS A 24 -9.44 4.03 4.15
CA HIS A 24 -10.18 4.88 3.22
C HIS A 24 -9.26 5.55 2.19
N LEU A 25 -8.16 6.19 2.63
CA LEU A 25 -7.18 6.85 1.76
C LEU A 25 -6.55 5.87 0.76
N PHE A 26 -6.20 4.66 1.21
CA PHE A 26 -5.67 3.59 0.37
C PHE A 26 -6.65 3.20 -0.75
N LEU A 27 -7.94 3.03 -0.43
CA LEU A 27 -8.98 2.71 -1.41
C LEU A 27 -9.27 3.89 -2.35
N CYS A 28 -9.22 5.12 -1.84
CA CYS A 28 -9.30 6.34 -2.65
C CYS A 28 -8.16 6.41 -3.66
N PHE A 29 -6.92 6.09 -3.26
CA PHE A 29 -5.79 6.00 -4.18
C PHE A 29 -6.02 4.92 -5.25
N CYS A 30 -6.45 3.72 -4.84
CA CYS A 30 -6.73 2.64 -5.80
C CYS A 30 -7.82 3.02 -6.81
N THR A 31 -8.84 3.75 -6.36
CA THR A 31 -9.92 4.30 -7.20
C THR A 31 -9.39 5.37 -8.14
N PHE A 32 -8.59 6.30 -7.64
CA PHE A 32 -7.91 7.34 -8.43
C PHE A 32 -7.09 6.73 -9.57
N ILE A 33 -6.30 5.67 -9.30
CA ILE A 33 -5.53 4.98 -10.35
C ILE A 33 -6.45 4.38 -11.41
N CYS A 34 -7.57 3.78 -11.02
CA CYS A 34 -8.53 3.25 -11.99
C CYS A 34 -9.14 4.35 -12.88
N ILE A 35 -9.41 5.53 -12.32
CA ILE A 35 -9.93 6.69 -13.05
C ILE A 35 -8.88 7.22 -14.03
N VAL A 36 -7.65 7.49 -13.55
CA VAL A 36 -6.56 8.05 -14.37
C VAL A 36 -6.18 7.11 -15.52
N LYS A 37 -6.20 5.79 -15.28
CA LYS A 37 -5.94 4.79 -16.32
C LYS A 37 -7.16 4.46 -17.16
N ASN A 38 -8.33 5.02 -16.85
CA ASN A 38 -9.62 4.70 -17.45
C ASN A 38 -9.86 3.19 -17.59
N LYS A 39 -9.52 2.44 -16.53
CA LYS A 39 -9.55 0.98 -16.53
C LYS A 39 -9.77 0.46 -15.12
N LYS A 40 -10.68 -0.50 -14.98
CA LYS A 40 -10.85 -1.24 -13.72
C LYS A 40 -9.63 -2.14 -13.51
N LEU A 41 -8.80 -1.80 -12.53
CA LEU A 41 -7.59 -2.55 -12.18
C LEU A 41 -7.81 -3.29 -10.87
N ASN A 42 -7.17 -4.45 -10.75
CA ASN A 42 -7.06 -5.16 -9.48
C ASN A 42 -5.81 -4.70 -8.73
N LEU A 43 -5.74 -5.03 -7.44
CA LEU A 43 -4.66 -4.59 -6.56
C LEU A 43 -3.26 -5.00 -7.06
N PRO A 44 -3.01 -6.22 -7.57
CA PRO A 44 -1.70 -6.57 -8.16
C PRO A 44 -1.26 -5.67 -9.31
N ASN A 45 -2.19 -5.28 -10.19
CA ASN A 45 -1.86 -4.37 -11.30
C ASN A 45 -1.62 -2.94 -10.82
N ILE A 46 -2.35 -2.46 -9.81
CA ILE A 46 -2.12 -1.16 -9.19
C ILE A 46 -0.74 -1.13 -8.52
N PHE A 47 -0.40 -2.18 -7.76
CA PHE A 47 0.91 -2.31 -7.14
C PHE A 47 2.03 -2.37 -8.18
N LEU A 48 1.83 -3.08 -9.29
CA LEU A 48 2.79 -3.11 -10.39
C LEU A 48 3.04 -1.72 -10.99
N LEU A 49 1.98 -0.93 -11.22
CA LEU A 49 2.12 0.46 -11.69
C LEU A 49 2.90 1.31 -10.69
N LEU A 50 2.66 1.10 -9.39
CA LEU A 50 3.36 1.80 -8.32
C LEU A 50 4.85 1.44 -8.26
N LEU A 51 5.21 0.18 -8.53
CA LEU A 51 6.62 -0.22 -8.64
C LEU A 51 7.30 0.43 -9.86
N GLN A 52 6.57 0.59 -10.96
CA GLN A 52 7.08 1.12 -12.23
C GLN A 52 7.25 2.64 -12.23
N ASP A 53 6.38 3.38 -11.55
CA ASP A 53 6.30 4.83 -11.67
C ASP A 53 6.60 5.50 -10.33
N LYS A 54 7.74 6.19 -10.26
CA LYS A 54 8.14 6.96 -9.07
C LYS A 54 7.15 8.07 -8.76
N ASN A 55 6.59 8.76 -9.76
CA ASN A 55 5.65 9.85 -9.51
C ASN A 55 4.36 9.33 -8.88
N LEU A 56 3.91 8.13 -9.27
CA LEU A 56 2.78 7.48 -8.61
C LEU A 56 3.09 7.12 -7.15
N ARG A 57 4.33 6.73 -6.84
CA ARG A 57 4.75 6.54 -5.43
C ARG A 57 4.71 7.84 -4.66
N GLU A 58 5.22 8.93 -5.22
CA GLU A 58 5.17 10.25 -4.57
C GLU A 58 3.71 10.72 -4.35
N VAL A 59 2.81 10.47 -5.30
CA VAL A 59 1.38 10.74 -5.10
C VAL A 59 0.79 9.89 -3.97
N PHE A 60 1.13 8.60 -3.90
CA PHE A 60 0.69 7.75 -2.81
C PHE A 60 1.22 8.24 -1.45
N LYS A 61 2.50 8.61 -1.37
CA LYS A 61 3.14 9.18 -0.18
C LYS A 61 2.40 10.41 0.32
N CYS A 62 2.10 11.35 -0.57
CA CYS A 62 1.34 12.55 -0.25
C CYS A 62 -0.10 12.27 0.21
N ILE A 63 -0.78 11.27 -0.37
CA ILE A 63 -2.18 10.96 -0.03
C ILE A 63 -2.28 10.20 1.30
N CYS A 64 -1.36 9.26 1.53
CA CYS A 64 -1.40 8.36 2.68
C CYS A 64 -0.51 8.82 3.84
N ASP A 65 0.12 10.00 3.74
CA ASP A 65 1.03 10.57 4.73
C ASP A 65 2.16 9.59 5.13
N VAL A 66 2.85 9.04 4.12
CA VAL A 66 4.01 8.17 4.30
C VAL A 66 5.23 8.74 3.59
N GLU A 67 6.44 8.50 4.10
CA GLU A 67 7.64 9.22 3.67
C GLU A 67 8.54 8.39 2.76
N THR A 68 8.62 7.09 3.02
CA THR A 68 9.62 6.20 2.40
C THR A 68 8.98 5.25 1.39
N ASP A 69 9.74 4.84 0.35
CA ASP A 69 9.25 3.78 -0.55
C ASP A 69 9.01 2.47 0.22
N TYR A 70 9.72 2.25 1.34
CA TYR A 70 9.52 1.10 2.22
C TYR A 70 8.11 1.08 2.80
N GLU A 71 7.66 2.21 3.36
CA GLU A 71 6.32 2.35 3.92
C GLU A 71 5.26 2.14 2.85
N VAL A 72 5.46 2.70 1.65
CA VAL A 72 4.56 2.45 0.52
C VAL A 72 4.43 0.95 0.21
N LEU A 73 5.55 0.22 0.14
CA LEU A 73 5.48 -1.23 -0.10
C LEU A 73 4.82 -1.98 1.05
N LYS A 74 5.16 -1.62 2.29
CA LYS A 74 4.61 -2.19 3.51
C LYS A 74 3.09 -2.02 3.54
N CYS A 75 2.60 -0.83 3.21
CA CYS A 75 1.19 -0.49 3.08
C CYS A 75 0.42 -1.48 2.17
N PHE A 76 0.95 -1.77 0.98
CA PHE A 76 0.33 -2.71 0.05
C PHE A 76 0.41 -4.16 0.55
N LEU A 77 1.55 -4.57 1.11
CA LEU A 77 1.76 -5.93 1.61
C LEU A 77 0.99 -6.21 2.90
N GLN A 78 0.70 -5.20 3.71
CA GLN A 78 -0.19 -5.31 4.87
C GLN A 78 -1.65 -5.47 4.43
N HIS A 79 -2.06 -4.76 3.37
CA HIS A 79 -3.41 -4.89 2.81
C HIS A 79 -3.63 -6.25 2.14
N ASP A 80 -2.68 -6.70 1.32
CA ASP A 80 -2.69 -8.03 0.70
C ASP A 80 -1.28 -8.65 0.73
N PRO A 81 -1.00 -9.51 1.73
CA PRO A 81 0.27 -10.21 1.83
C PRO A 81 0.57 -11.10 0.65
N THR A 82 -0.41 -11.46 -0.18
CA THR A 82 -0.21 -12.39 -1.30
C THR A 82 0.42 -11.72 -2.53
N LEU A 83 0.54 -10.39 -2.55
CA LEU A 83 1.12 -9.63 -3.67
C LEU A 83 2.53 -10.11 -4.04
N HIS A 84 3.39 -10.43 -3.07
CA HIS A 84 4.74 -10.97 -3.36
C HIS A 84 4.72 -12.30 -4.12
N ARG A 85 3.60 -13.02 -4.12
CA ARG A 85 3.42 -14.29 -4.86
C ARG A 85 2.91 -14.10 -6.27
N SER A 86 2.39 -12.92 -6.61
CA SER A 86 1.86 -12.61 -7.93
C SER A 86 2.91 -12.82 -9.01
N LYS A 87 2.55 -13.59 -10.05
CA LYS A 87 3.41 -13.84 -11.21
C LYS A 87 3.90 -12.55 -11.86
N TYR A 88 3.02 -11.55 -11.99
CA TYR A 88 3.37 -10.28 -12.63
C TYR A 88 4.40 -9.48 -11.84
N ILE A 89 4.25 -9.46 -10.51
CA ILE A 89 5.18 -8.75 -9.61
C ILE A 89 6.54 -9.47 -9.63
N LYS A 90 6.56 -10.80 -9.50
CA LYS A 90 7.79 -11.59 -9.58
C LYS A 90 8.54 -11.39 -10.90
N ASN A 91 7.82 -11.45 -12.02
CA ASN A 91 8.40 -11.25 -13.34
C ASN A 91 8.99 -9.84 -13.48
N PHE A 92 8.27 -8.82 -12.98
CA PHE A 92 8.76 -7.46 -13.01
C PHE A 92 10.04 -7.28 -12.20
N LEU A 93 10.09 -7.76 -10.96
CA LEU A 93 11.27 -7.67 -10.11
C LEU A 93 12.46 -8.43 -10.70
N ALA A 94 12.23 -9.63 -11.26
CA ALA A 94 13.28 -10.41 -11.92
C ALA A 94 13.86 -9.70 -13.14
N ALA A 95 13.05 -8.93 -13.88
CA ALA A 95 13.48 -8.15 -15.03
C ALA A 95 14.13 -6.79 -14.66
N ASN A 96 13.97 -6.33 -13.42
CA ASN A 96 14.45 -5.03 -12.94
C ASN A 96 15.25 -5.22 -11.63
N GLN A 97 16.31 -6.02 -11.68
CA GLN A 97 17.13 -6.33 -10.50
C GLN A 97 17.86 -5.09 -9.95
N ASP A 98 18.00 -4.06 -10.77
CA ASP A 98 18.61 -2.77 -10.45
C ASP A 98 17.60 -1.71 -9.97
N LEU A 99 16.33 -2.08 -9.76
CA LEU A 99 15.29 -1.18 -9.27
C LEU A 99 15.74 -0.50 -7.96
N ARG A 100 15.96 0.82 -8.02
CA ARG A 100 16.34 1.63 -6.87
C ARG A 100 15.11 2.26 -6.23
N LEU A 101 14.71 1.71 -5.09
CA LEU A 101 13.73 2.32 -4.20
C LEU A 101 14.46 3.19 -3.17
N THR A 102 13.86 4.34 -2.85
CA THR A 102 14.40 5.26 -1.85
C THR A 102 13.74 4.93 -0.51
N PHE A 103 14.48 4.22 0.33
CA PHE A 103 14.06 3.82 1.68
C PHE A 103 14.47 4.84 2.72
#